data_AF-A0A1Y5F9W0-F1
#
_entry.id   AF-A0A1Y5F9W0-F1
#
_cell.length_a   1.000
_cell.length_b   1.000
_cell.length_c   1.000
_cell.angle_alpha   90.00
_cell.angle_beta   90.00
_cell.angle_gamma   90.00
#
_symmetry.space_group_name_H-M   'P 1'
#
loop_
_entity.id
_entity.type
_entity.pdbx_description
1 polymer ?
#
loop_
_entity_poly.entity_id
_entity_poly.type
_entity_poly.pdbx_seq_one_letter_code
_entity_poly.pdbx_strand_id
1 'polypeptide(L)'
;MKKKPAIIKIALFIIVVTTFVYSNFFIYTFKHYTYEPKIVDGKMEPRFPSYFEAFRTVQGIDSNKDGLRDDLEIFANERLENQPYEIREVAKLDLRNWSLFTTQSMGELERKIWWQSYWRINSCFSILHGSFVKALTIDQYFSIKRELKKDLTNTRERQRAVDTNWAQMSGSGALDINESMYNLVEICNGMKVNLCEIIDNSFKKYKNDSSHWDEISFRQQPKLYKDYHEKCHKK
;
A
#
# COMPACT_ATOMS: atom_id res chain seq x y z
N MET A 1 35.95 21.74 -41.58
CA MET A 1 35.45 20.42 -41.13
C MET A 1 34.26 20.59 -40.18
N LYS A 2 33.12 19.99 -40.53
CA LYS A 2 31.83 20.05 -39.80
C LYS A 2 31.88 19.18 -38.51
N LYS A 3 32.51 19.67 -37.42
CA LYS A 3 32.50 18.99 -36.09
C LYS A 3 31.35 19.44 -35.16
N LYS A 4 30.64 20.52 -35.49
CA LYS A 4 29.56 21.10 -34.68
C LYS A 4 28.41 20.14 -34.29
N PRO A 5 27.92 19.23 -35.15
CA PRO A 5 26.76 18.40 -34.79
C PRO A 5 27.09 17.31 -33.76
N ALA A 6 28.34 16.85 -33.66
CA ALA A 6 28.73 15.83 -32.68
C ALA A 6 28.81 16.41 -31.26
N ILE A 7 29.35 17.63 -31.11
CA ILE A 7 29.46 18.30 -29.81
C ILE A 7 28.08 18.63 -29.24
N ILE A 8 27.14 19.09 -30.08
CA ILE A 8 25.76 19.39 -29.67
C ILE A 8 25.06 18.11 -29.17
N LYS A 9 25.23 16.97 -29.86
CA LYS A 9 24.65 15.69 -29.45
C LYS A 9 25.22 15.20 -28.12
N ILE A 10 26.52 15.32 -27.90
CA ILE A 10 27.17 14.94 -26.63
C ILE A 10 26.68 15.84 -25.49
N ALA A 11 26.60 17.16 -25.71
CA ALA A 11 26.12 18.10 -24.71
C ALA A 11 24.64 17.83 -24.33
N LEU A 12 23.77 17.58 -25.33
CA LEU A 12 22.38 17.21 -25.07
C LEU A 12 22.27 15.87 -24.33
N PHE A 13 23.08 14.87 -24.69
CA PHE A 13 23.12 13.59 -23.99
C PHE A 13 23.53 13.77 -22.52
N ILE A 14 24.58 14.55 -22.26
CA ILE A 14 25.01 14.87 -20.90
C ILE A 14 23.84 15.53 -20.17
N ILE A 15 23.26 16.61 -20.70
CA ILE A 15 22.13 17.32 -20.06
C ILE A 15 20.98 16.36 -19.73
N VAL A 16 20.56 15.50 -20.66
CA VAL A 16 19.49 14.52 -20.42
C VAL A 16 19.86 13.54 -19.31
N VAL A 17 21.10 13.03 -19.30
CA VAL A 17 21.59 12.14 -18.24
C VAL A 17 21.65 12.88 -16.90
N THR A 18 22.15 14.11 -16.86
CA THR A 18 22.19 14.93 -15.63
C THR A 18 20.77 15.18 -15.14
N THR A 19 19.86 15.67 -15.98
CA THR A 19 18.46 15.93 -15.58
C THR A 19 17.75 14.66 -15.12
N PHE A 20 18.00 13.51 -15.76
CA PHE A 20 17.45 12.23 -15.34
C PHE A 20 18.00 11.78 -13.98
N VAL A 21 19.32 11.85 -13.78
CA VAL A 21 20.00 11.45 -12.53
C VAL A 21 19.62 12.37 -11.36
N TYR A 22 19.48 13.68 -11.61
CA TYR A 22 19.13 14.67 -10.59
C TYR A 22 17.63 14.93 -10.46
N SER A 23 16.77 14.18 -11.17
CA SER A 23 15.31 14.34 -11.09
C SER A 23 14.79 14.16 -9.67
N ASN A 24 15.20 13.08 -8.99
CA ASN A 24 14.87 12.85 -7.58
C ASN A 24 15.43 13.94 -6.67
N PHE A 25 16.66 14.41 -6.92
CA PHE A 25 17.22 15.51 -6.13
C PHE A 25 16.35 16.77 -6.24
N PHE A 26 16.01 17.18 -7.47
CA PHE A 26 15.17 18.35 -7.70
C PHE A 26 13.76 18.20 -7.10
N ILE A 27 13.10 17.06 -7.32
CA ILE A 27 11.74 16.79 -6.79
C ILE A 27 11.75 16.86 -5.26
N TYR A 28 12.69 16.18 -4.61
CA TYR A 28 12.75 16.15 -3.15
C TYR A 28 13.18 17.50 -2.57
N THR A 29 14.15 18.18 -3.17
CA THR A 29 14.53 19.53 -2.72
C THR A 29 13.36 20.50 -2.87
N PHE A 30 12.67 20.51 -4.01
CA PHE A 30 11.52 21.38 -4.23
C PHE A 30 10.40 21.09 -3.23
N LYS A 31 9.97 19.83 -3.09
CA LYS A 31 8.93 19.44 -2.13
C LYS A 31 9.35 19.70 -0.68
N HIS A 32 10.59 19.46 -0.30
CA HIS A 32 11.05 19.75 1.06
C HIS A 32 10.86 21.23 1.46
N TYR A 33 11.04 22.15 0.52
CA TYR A 33 10.87 23.59 0.79
C TYR A 33 9.46 24.13 0.56
N THR A 34 8.64 23.45 -0.24
CA THR A 34 7.32 23.95 -0.65
C THR A 34 6.15 23.18 -0.06
N TYR A 35 6.39 21.98 0.47
CA TYR A 35 5.36 21.14 1.03
C TYR A 35 4.94 21.65 2.41
N GLU A 36 3.65 21.94 2.55
CA GLU A 36 3.03 22.26 3.82
C GLU A 36 2.25 21.04 4.32
N PRO A 37 2.62 20.46 5.47
CA PRO A 37 1.88 19.34 6.05
C PRO A 37 0.42 19.69 6.29
N LYS A 38 -0.48 18.78 5.91
CA LYS A 38 -1.93 18.93 6.09
C LYS A 38 -2.50 17.84 7.01
N ILE A 39 -3.74 18.06 7.48
CA ILE A 39 -4.47 17.05 8.24
C ILE A 39 -5.19 16.12 7.26
N VAL A 40 -4.85 14.84 7.28
CA VAL A 40 -5.49 13.79 6.49
C VAL A 40 -6.03 12.73 7.46
N ASP A 41 -7.32 12.40 7.34
CA ASP A 41 -7.98 11.40 8.18
C ASP A 41 -7.83 11.66 9.70
N GLY A 42 -7.81 12.94 10.09
CA GLY A 42 -7.63 13.37 11.48
C GLY A 42 -6.21 13.26 12.02
N LYS A 43 -5.23 12.93 11.18
CA LYS A 43 -3.81 12.89 11.52
C LYS A 43 -3.04 13.97 10.76
N MET A 44 -2.11 14.62 11.45
CA MET A 44 -1.17 15.52 10.79
C MET A 44 -0.18 14.70 9.98
N GLU A 45 -0.01 15.02 8.70
CA GLU A 45 1.06 14.43 7.90
C GLU A 45 2.44 14.80 8.44
N PRO A 46 3.46 13.95 8.16
CA PRO A 46 4.84 14.32 8.43
C PRO A 46 5.29 15.49 7.55
N ARG A 47 6.42 16.11 7.93
CA ARG A 47 7.10 17.05 7.03
C ARG A 47 7.69 16.29 5.85
N PHE A 48 7.67 16.89 4.67
CA PHE A 48 8.32 16.29 3.52
C PHE A 48 9.84 16.21 3.77
N PRO A 49 10.45 15.01 3.71
CA PRO A 49 11.84 14.84 4.06
C PRO A 49 12.76 15.47 3.01
N SER A 50 13.90 15.99 3.44
CA SER A 50 14.94 16.40 2.50
C SER A 50 15.44 15.19 1.69
N TYR A 51 16.08 15.45 0.55
CA TYR A 51 16.69 14.37 -0.24
C TYR A 51 17.63 13.50 0.61
N PHE A 52 18.47 14.12 1.45
CA PHE A 52 19.39 13.37 2.29
C PHE A 52 18.65 12.54 3.34
N GLU A 53 17.60 13.04 3.97
CA GLU A 53 16.80 12.28 4.94
C GLU A 53 16.07 11.11 4.26
N ALA A 54 15.46 11.37 3.11
CA ALA A 54 14.70 10.37 2.37
C ALA A 54 15.57 9.20 1.90
N PHE A 55 16.82 9.46 1.51
CA PHE A 55 17.71 8.46 0.89
C PHE A 55 18.88 8.01 1.78
N ARG A 56 18.96 8.47 3.03
CA ARG A 56 20.03 8.08 3.98
C ARG A 56 20.10 6.57 4.21
N THR A 57 18.95 5.91 4.25
CA THR A 57 18.82 4.47 4.47
C THR A 57 17.89 3.85 3.42
N VAL A 58 17.97 2.52 3.26
CA VAL A 58 17.06 1.79 2.37
C VAL A 58 15.61 1.97 2.82
N GLN A 59 15.35 1.96 4.12
CA GLN A 59 14.03 2.20 4.71
C GLN A 59 13.55 3.65 4.49
N GLY A 60 14.48 4.61 4.48
CA GLY A 60 14.18 6.04 4.55
C GLY A 60 13.74 6.49 5.94
N ILE A 61 13.29 7.74 6.04
CA ILE A 61 12.81 8.34 7.29
C ILE A 61 11.32 8.06 7.49
N ASP A 62 10.98 7.63 8.70
CA ASP A 62 9.63 7.44 9.22
C ASP A 62 9.59 8.20 10.56
N SER A 63 9.18 9.46 10.51
CA SER A 63 9.24 10.39 11.64
C SER A 63 8.12 10.13 12.65
N ASN A 64 6.96 9.67 12.18
CA ASN A 64 5.79 9.37 13.00
C ASN A 64 5.81 7.93 13.56
N LYS A 65 6.76 7.10 13.12
CA LYS A 65 6.95 5.70 13.51
C LYS A 65 5.72 4.84 13.24
N ASP A 66 5.01 5.13 12.16
CA ASP A 66 3.79 4.41 11.78
C ASP A 66 4.06 3.23 10.83
N GLY A 67 5.32 3.01 10.50
CA GLY A 67 5.78 1.96 9.59
C GLY A 67 5.79 2.38 8.12
N LEU A 68 5.46 3.63 7.79
CA LEU A 68 5.51 4.17 6.44
C LEU A 68 6.57 5.29 6.34
N ARG A 69 7.30 5.30 5.24
CA ARG A 69 8.26 6.37 4.96
C ARG A 69 7.50 7.70 4.74
N ASP A 70 8.00 8.80 5.29
CA ASP A 70 7.30 10.09 5.33
C ASP A 70 6.89 10.58 3.91
N ASP A 71 7.80 10.50 2.95
CA ASP A 71 7.55 10.87 1.54
C ASP A 71 6.47 9.98 0.90
N LEU A 72 6.45 8.69 1.22
CA LEU A 72 5.51 7.72 0.68
C LEU A 72 4.12 7.90 1.30
N GLU A 73 4.04 8.28 2.58
CA GLU A 73 2.77 8.67 3.20
C GLU A 73 2.17 9.88 2.48
N ILE A 74 2.97 10.91 2.25
CA ILE A 74 2.57 12.12 1.53
C ILE A 74 2.11 11.78 0.10
N PHE A 75 2.92 10.99 -0.62
CA PHE A 75 2.60 10.53 -1.98
C PHE A 75 1.32 9.67 -2.05
N ALA A 76 1.05 8.88 -1.01
CA ALA A 76 -0.18 8.12 -0.89
C ALA A 76 -1.38 9.06 -0.65
N ASN A 77 -1.25 10.00 0.28
CA ASN A 77 -2.30 10.97 0.58
C ASN A 77 -2.66 11.85 -0.63
N GLU A 78 -1.67 12.33 -1.38
CA GLU A 78 -1.88 13.08 -2.62
C GLU A 78 -2.63 12.26 -3.68
N ARG A 79 -2.22 11.01 -3.93
CA ARG A 79 -2.84 10.16 -4.96
C ARG A 79 -4.21 9.62 -4.57
N LEU A 80 -4.48 9.51 -3.27
CA LEU A 80 -5.70 8.93 -2.74
C LEU A 80 -6.69 9.98 -2.21
N GLU A 81 -6.39 11.28 -2.37
CA GLU A 81 -7.17 12.40 -1.82
C GLU A 81 -8.68 12.28 -2.13
N ASN A 82 -9.01 11.92 -3.38
CA ASN A 82 -10.38 11.82 -3.86
C ASN A 82 -11.06 10.47 -3.60
N GLN A 83 -10.43 9.58 -2.83
CA GLN A 83 -10.94 8.23 -2.58
C GLN A 83 -11.74 8.13 -1.27
N PRO A 84 -12.61 7.12 -1.11
CA PRO A 84 -13.23 6.83 0.18
C PRO A 84 -12.18 6.54 1.26
N TYR A 85 -12.49 6.91 2.50
CA TYR A 85 -11.60 6.73 3.66
C TYR A 85 -11.10 5.27 3.77
N GLU A 86 -11.99 4.31 3.60
CA GLU A 86 -11.70 2.88 3.72
C GLU A 86 -10.70 2.42 2.64
N ILE A 87 -10.81 2.96 1.43
CA ILE A 87 -9.86 2.68 0.35
C ILE A 87 -8.50 3.30 0.65
N ARG A 88 -8.47 4.52 1.18
CA ARG A 88 -7.22 5.15 1.61
C ARG A 88 -6.51 4.32 2.67
N GLU A 89 -7.24 3.89 3.69
CA GLU A 89 -6.68 3.10 4.80
C GLU A 89 -6.14 1.75 4.32
N VAL A 90 -6.87 1.03 3.47
CA VAL A 90 -6.39 -0.24 2.91
C VAL A 90 -5.14 -0.05 2.06
N ALA A 91 -5.08 1.01 1.25
CA ALA A 91 -3.90 1.32 0.45
C ALA A 91 -2.68 1.67 1.35
N LYS A 92 -2.88 2.49 2.39
CA LYS A 92 -1.82 2.82 3.37
C LYS A 92 -1.33 1.58 4.10
N LEU A 93 -2.23 0.66 4.47
CA LEU A 93 -1.87 -0.62 5.09
C LEU A 93 -1.07 -1.52 4.16
N ASP A 94 -1.45 -1.61 2.88
CA ASP A 94 -0.65 -2.31 1.88
C ASP A 94 0.75 -1.71 1.79
N LEU A 95 0.88 -0.39 1.76
CA LEU A 95 2.18 0.28 1.72
C LEU A 95 3.03 0.05 2.97
N ARG A 96 2.45 0.12 4.18
CA ARG A 96 3.13 -0.23 5.44
C ARG A 96 3.56 -1.69 5.45
N ASN A 97 2.76 -2.59 4.87
CA ASN A 97 3.19 -3.97 4.73
C ASN A 97 4.39 -4.03 3.77
N TRP A 98 4.30 -3.42 2.58
CA TRP A 98 5.39 -3.41 1.59
C TRP A 98 6.66 -2.68 2.06
N SER A 99 6.58 -1.70 2.97
CA SER A 99 7.76 -1.01 3.52
C SER A 99 8.64 -1.96 4.34
N LEU A 100 8.08 -3.01 4.94
CA LEU A 100 8.86 -4.06 5.62
C LEU A 100 9.85 -4.75 4.67
N PHE A 101 9.54 -4.83 3.37
CA PHE A 101 10.45 -5.40 2.36
C PHE A 101 11.62 -4.48 1.98
N THR A 102 11.57 -3.21 2.36
CA THR A 102 12.68 -2.28 2.18
C THR A 102 13.70 -2.37 3.32
N THR A 103 13.56 -3.34 4.22
CA THR A 103 14.60 -3.72 5.18
C THR A 103 15.61 -4.68 4.52
N GLN A 104 16.91 -4.51 4.82
CA GLN A 104 17.98 -5.26 4.14
C GLN A 104 17.97 -6.77 4.40
N SER A 105 17.30 -7.24 5.46
CA SER A 105 17.10 -8.67 5.70
C SER A 105 15.91 -8.89 6.64
N MET A 106 14.78 -9.36 6.10
CA MET A 106 13.71 -9.83 6.96
C MET A 106 14.07 -11.20 7.55
N GLY A 107 13.73 -11.45 8.81
CA GLY A 107 13.75 -12.78 9.42
C GLY A 107 12.63 -13.68 8.89
N GLU A 108 12.67 -14.98 9.21
CA GLU A 108 11.60 -15.91 8.83
C GLU A 108 10.25 -15.56 9.45
N LEU A 109 10.26 -15.20 10.74
CA LEU A 109 9.06 -14.75 11.45
C LEU A 109 8.47 -13.48 10.82
N GLU A 110 9.31 -12.51 10.48
CA GLU A 110 8.88 -11.26 9.84
C GLU A 110 8.29 -11.52 8.45
N ARG A 111 8.90 -12.41 7.66
CA ARG A 111 8.35 -12.86 6.37
C ARG A 111 6.98 -13.53 6.54
N LYS A 112 6.80 -14.36 7.58
CA LYS A 112 5.51 -14.99 7.89
C LYS A 112 4.43 -13.96 8.25
N ILE A 113 4.75 -13.01 9.14
CA ILE A 113 3.85 -11.92 9.54
C ILE A 113 3.45 -11.07 8.33
N TRP A 114 4.42 -10.76 7.46
CA TRP A 114 4.16 -10.02 6.24
C TRP A 114 3.24 -10.78 5.28
N TRP A 115 3.47 -12.07 5.05
CA TRP A 115 2.66 -12.89 4.15
C TRP A 115 1.21 -12.96 4.63
N GLN A 116 1.02 -13.21 5.93
CA GLN A 116 -0.29 -13.17 6.56
C GLN A 116 -0.95 -11.80 6.35
N SER A 117 -0.24 -10.71 6.65
CA SER A 117 -0.74 -9.35 6.46
C SER A 117 -1.10 -9.05 5.00
N TYR A 118 -0.30 -9.51 4.04
CA TYR A 118 -0.55 -9.35 2.60
C TYR A 118 -1.86 -10.01 2.17
N TRP A 119 -2.08 -11.26 2.58
CA TRP A 119 -3.34 -11.98 2.30
C TRP A 119 -4.54 -11.30 2.95
N ARG A 120 -4.39 -10.84 4.20
CA ARG A 120 -5.43 -10.12 4.94
C ARG A 120 -5.82 -8.83 4.23
N ILE A 121 -4.85 -8.01 3.84
CA ILE A 121 -5.05 -6.73 3.13
C ILE A 121 -5.75 -6.95 1.78
N ASN A 122 -5.28 -7.92 0.98
CA ASN A 122 -5.91 -8.23 -0.31
C ASN A 122 -7.34 -8.76 -0.15
N SER A 123 -7.60 -9.55 0.89
CA SER A 123 -8.96 -10.04 1.18
C SER A 123 -9.88 -8.89 1.57
N CYS A 124 -9.45 -7.99 2.46
CA CYS A 124 -10.24 -6.81 2.82
C CYS A 124 -10.50 -5.92 1.59
N PHE A 125 -9.48 -5.68 0.75
CA PHE A 125 -9.64 -4.91 -0.49
C PHE A 125 -10.72 -5.51 -1.42
N SER A 126 -10.67 -6.82 -1.67
CA SER A 126 -11.66 -7.50 -2.52
C SER A 126 -13.09 -7.31 -2.01
N ILE A 127 -13.28 -7.25 -0.70
CA ILE A 127 -14.57 -7.04 -0.04
C ILE A 127 -15.04 -5.60 -0.14
N LEU A 128 -14.15 -4.65 0.17
CA LEU A 128 -14.44 -3.22 0.02
C LEU A 128 -14.88 -2.92 -1.40
N HIS A 129 -14.13 -3.43 -2.39
CA HIS A 129 -14.48 -3.32 -3.79
C HIS A 129 -15.87 -3.90 -4.09
N GLY A 130 -16.22 -5.04 -3.50
CA GLY A 130 -17.55 -5.64 -3.65
C GLY A 130 -18.69 -4.77 -3.08
N SER A 131 -18.40 -3.94 -2.08
CA SER A 131 -19.37 -3.27 -1.21
C SER A 131 -19.61 -1.79 -1.52
N PHE A 132 -18.65 -1.10 -2.15
CA PHE A 132 -18.81 0.31 -2.48
C PHE A 132 -19.53 0.49 -3.83
N VAL A 133 -20.68 1.19 -3.78
CA VAL A 133 -21.52 1.49 -4.95
C VAL A 133 -20.92 2.62 -5.82
N LYS A 134 -19.85 3.29 -5.39
CA LYS A 134 -19.10 4.29 -6.19
C LYS A 134 -17.59 4.31 -5.90
N ALA A 135 -16.84 4.55 -6.97
CA ALA A 135 -15.55 5.27 -7.07
C ALA A 135 -14.23 4.53 -6.77
N LEU A 136 -13.90 3.58 -7.65
CA LEU A 136 -12.57 3.26 -8.22
C LEU A 136 -12.79 2.01 -9.06
N THR A 137 -12.46 2.00 -10.34
CA THR A 137 -12.38 0.70 -11.02
C THR A 137 -11.25 -0.10 -10.40
N ILE A 138 -11.36 -1.43 -10.38
CA ILE A 138 -10.26 -2.34 -9.99
C ILE A 138 -8.93 -1.89 -10.63
N ASP A 139 -8.99 -1.50 -11.91
CA ASP A 139 -7.85 -1.05 -12.69
C ASP A 139 -7.23 0.24 -12.16
N GLN A 140 -8.04 1.23 -11.78
CA GLN A 140 -7.56 2.48 -11.23
C GLN A 140 -6.87 2.25 -9.88
N TYR A 141 -7.41 1.37 -9.01
CA TYR A 141 -6.73 1.00 -7.76
C TYR A 141 -5.41 0.29 -8.02
N PHE A 142 -5.40 -0.70 -8.91
CA PHE A 142 -4.17 -1.38 -9.27
C PHE A 142 -3.14 -0.46 -9.92
N SER A 143 -3.58 0.57 -10.66
CA SER A 143 -2.71 1.61 -11.20
C SER A 143 -2.07 2.42 -10.07
N ILE A 144 -2.88 2.94 -9.15
CA ILE A 144 -2.39 3.71 -7.99
C ILE A 144 -1.44 2.86 -7.13
N LYS A 145 -1.80 1.61 -6.85
CA LYS A 145 -0.96 0.65 -6.11
C LYS A 145 0.36 0.40 -6.83
N ARG A 146 0.35 0.27 -8.17
CA ARG A 146 1.57 0.09 -8.96
C ARG A 146 2.47 1.33 -8.92
N GLU A 147 1.89 2.53 -8.97
CA GLU A 147 2.65 3.78 -8.86
C GLU A 147 3.26 3.96 -7.47
N LEU A 148 2.48 3.76 -6.41
CA LEU A 148 2.98 3.86 -5.03
C LEU A 148 4.07 2.82 -4.75
N LYS A 149 3.97 1.62 -5.34
CA LYS A 149 5.05 0.62 -5.28
C LYS A 149 6.31 1.05 -6.02
N LYS A 150 6.21 1.80 -7.13
CA LYS A 150 7.39 2.38 -7.79
C LYS A 150 8.05 3.43 -6.89
N ASP A 151 7.25 4.23 -6.19
CA ASP A 151 7.77 5.22 -5.23
C ASP A 151 8.43 4.52 -4.02
N LEU A 152 7.90 3.38 -3.59
CA LEU A 152 8.54 2.52 -2.59
C LEU A 152 9.91 2.02 -3.05
N THR A 153 10.04 1.61 -4.32
CA THR A 153 11.28 1.07 -4.91
C THR A 153 12.07 2.08 -5.75
N ASN A 154 11.95 3.37 -5.45
CA ASN A 154 12.54 4.46 -6.22
C ASN A 154 14.08 4.53 -6.22
N THR A 155 14.77 3.60 -5.55
CA THR A 155 16.22 3.38 -5.67
C THR A 155 16.54 1.92 -6.00
N ARG A 156 17.72 1.71 -6.58
CA ARG A 156 18.20 0.36 -6.91
C ARG A 156 18.39 -0.50 -5.66
N GLU A 157 18.81 0.12 -4.56
CA GLU A 157 19.01 -0.53 -3.26
C GLU A 157 17.68 -1.00 -2.67
N ARG A 158 16.64 -0.17 -2.76
CA ARG A 158 15.27 -0.52 -2.33
C ARG A 158 14.69 -1.65 -3.17
N GLN A 159 14.83 -1.56 -4.49
CA GLN A 159 14.38 -2.63 -5.39
C GLN A 159 15.10 -3.95 -5.08
N ARG A 160 16.42 -3.93 -4.88
CA ARG A 160 17.18 -5.12 -4.50
C ARG A 160 16.72 -5.72 -3.17
N ALA A 161 16.41 -4.90 -2.17
CA ALA A 161 15.88 -5.37 -0.90
C ALA A 161 14.54 -6.09 -1.09
N VAL A 162 13.63 -5.49 -1.87
CA VAL A 162 12.35 -6.12 -2.23
C VAL A 162 12.57 -7.44 -2.97
N ASP A 163 13.42 -7.46 -4.00
CA ASP A 163 13.68 -8.65 -4.81
C ASP A 163 14.28 -9.79 -3.97
N THR A 164 15.19 -9.45 -3.05
CA THR A 164 15.84 -10.42 -2.14
C THR A 164 14.84 -11.03 -1.17
N ASN A 165 14.05 -10.18 -0.49
CA ASN A 165 13.04 -10.64 0.45
C ASN A 165 11.95 -11.47 -0.27
N TRP A 166 11.57 -11.08 -1.49
CA TRP A 166 10.63 -11.81 -2.33
C TRP A 166 11.16 -13.18 -2.77
N ALA A 167 12.41 -13.26 -3.24
CA ALA A 167 13.04 -14.51 -3.63
C ALA A 167 13.12 -15.49 -2.46
N GLN A 168 13.50 -15.01 -1.26
CA GLN A 168 13.56 -15.82 -0.05
C GLN A 168 12.19 -16.39 0.34
N MET A 169 11.11 -15.62 0.16
CA MET A 169 9.75 -16.11 0.38
C MET A 169 9.31 -17.17 -0.61
N SER A 170 9.66 -17.04 -1.89
CA SER A 170 9.33 -18.04 -2.91
C SER A 170 10.05 -19.37 -2.69
N GLY A 171 11.24 -19.35 -2.07
CA GLY A 171 12.02 -20.55 -1.75
C GLY A 171 11.64 -21.23 -0.43
N SER A 172 11.16 -20.48 0.57
CA SER A 172 10.64 -21.05 1.83
C SER A 172 9.17 -21.45 1.66
N GLY A 173 8.94 -22.49 0.86
CA GLY A 173 7.64 -23.05 0.48
C GLY A 173 6.44 -22.49 1.23
N ALA A 174 5.90 -21.36 0.75
CA ALA A 174 4.68 -20.69 1.22
C ALA A 174 4.32 -20.94 2.71
N LEU A 175 5.31 -20.81 3.61
CA LEU A 175 5.24 -20.90 5.09
C LEU A 175 3.86 -21.35 5.63
N ASP A 176 3.56 -22.65 5.67
CA ASP A 176 2.40 -23.31 6.31
C ASP A 176 1.37 -22.33 6.95
N ILE A 177 0.62 -21.59 6.12
CA ILE A 177 -0.48 -20.76 6.61
C ILE A 177 -1.70 -21.66 6.63
N ASN A 178 -1.84 -22.43 7.70
CA ASN A 178 -3.10 -23.09 8.02
C ASN A 178 -4.08 -22.17 8.76
N GLU A 179 -3.81 -20.86 8.81
CA GLU A 179 -4.59 -19.91 9.60
C GLU A 179 -5.44 -19.00 8.71
N SER A 180 -6.69 -19.41 8.54
CA SER A 180 -7.84 -18.49 8.64
C SER A 180 -7.76 -17.22 7.78
N MET A 181 -7.64 -17.36 6.45
CA MET A 181 -8.04 -16.31 5.49
C MET A 181 -9.48 -15.80 5.72
N TYR A 182 -10.27 -16.54 6.49
CA TYR A 182 -11.69 -16.34 6.73
C TYR A 182 -12.04 -15.43 7.92
N ASN A 183 -11.06 -14.98 8.74
CA ASN A 183 -11.35 -14.01 9.81
C ASN A 183 -11.38 -12.57 9.29
N LEU A 184 -12.21 -12.33 8.28
CA LEU A 184 -12.46 -11.01 7.67
C LEU A 184 -12.82 -9.93 8.69
N VAL A 185 -13.45 -10.35 9.80
CA VAL A 185 -13.83 -9.48 10.90
C VAL A 185 -12.61 -9.00 11.69
N GLU A 186 -11.67 -9.85 12.08
CA GLU A 186 -10.38 -9.39 12.65
C GLU A 186 -9.62 -8.53 11.66
N ILE A 187 -9.59 -8.96 10.40
CA ILE A 187 -8.81 -8.35 9.32
C ILE A 187 -9.22 -6.90 9.12
N CYS A 188 -10.51 -6.63 8.91
CA CYS A 188 -10.98 -5.27 8.65
C CYS A 188 -11.26 -4.48 9.97
N ASN A 189 -11.47 -5.13 11.13
CA ASN A 189 -11.63 -4.41 12.42
C ASN A 189 -10.38 -3.61 12.79
N GLY A 190 -9.19 -4.14 12.49
CA GLY A 190 -7.92 -3.41 12.70
C GLY A 190 -7.79 -2.16 11.84
N MET A 191 -8.58 -2.04 10.76
CA MET A 191 -8.50 -0.95 9.78
C MET A 191 -9.48 0.20 10.06
N LYS A 192 -10.24 0.14 11.17
CA LYS A 192 -11.31 1.11 11.51
C LYS A 192 -12.34 1.33 10.39
N VAL A 193 -12.45 0.35 9.50
CA VAL A 193 -13.38 0.34 8.37
C VAL A 193 -14.79 0.08 8.90
N ASN A 194 -15.83 0.72 8.33
CA ASN A 194 -17.24 0.46 8.69
C ASN A 194 -17.70 -0.91 8.16
N LEU A 195 -17.28 -1.94 8.89
CA LEU A 195 -17.40 -3.34 8.52
C LEU A 195 -18.89 -3.78 8.52
N CYS A 196 -19.78 -3.03 9.19
CA CYS A 196 -21.23 -3.26 9.20
C CYS A 196 -21.83 -2.86 7.85
N GLU A 197 -21.47 -1.68 7.35
CA GLU A 197 -21.92 -1.19 6.04
C GLU A 197 -21.45 -2.09 4.91
N ILE A 198 -20.22 -2.57 4.98
CA ILE A 198 -19.62 -3.47 3.99
C ILE A 198 -20.34 -4.81 3.93
N ILE A 199 -20.60 -5.41 5.10
CA ILE A 199 -21.35 -6.65 5.18
C ILE A 199 -22.76 -6.41 4.66
N ASP A 200 -23.47 -5.40 5.13
CA ASP A 200 -24.83 -5.11 4.66
C ASP A 200 -24.92 -4.86 3.15
N ASN A 201 -23.97 -4.12 2.56
CA ASN A 201 -23.91 -3.87 1.13
C ASN A 201 -23.57 -5.14 0.34
N SER A 202 -22.68 -5.99 0.86
CA SER A 202 -22.44 -7.31 0.29
C SER A 202 -23.72 -8.15 0.32
N PHE A 203 -24.37 -8.31 1.47
CA PHE A 203 -25.62 -9.08 1.58
C PHE A 203 -26.74 -8.54 0.68
N LYS A 204 -26.87 -7.22 0.53
CA LYS A 204 -27.85 -6.60 -0.38
C LYS A 204 -27.55 -6.89 -1.85
N LYS A 205 -26.28 -6.79 -2.26
CA LYS A 205 -25.84 -7.02 -3.65
C LYS A 205 -26.02 -8.48 -4.07
N TYR A 206 -25.80 -9.43 -3.16
CA TYR A 206 -25.86 -10.86 -3.43
C TYR A 206 -27.17 -11.53 -3.00
N LYS A 207 -28.15 -10.76 -2.51
CA LYS A 207 -29.49 -11.27 -2.15
C LYS A 207 -30.22 -11.96 -3.31
N ASN A 208 -29.82 -11.64 -4.55
CA ASN A 208 -30.38 -12.21 -5.78
C ASN A 208 -29.41 -13.19 -6.50
N ASP A 209 -28.23 -13.44 -5.95
CA ASP A 209 -27.23 -14.33 -6.52
C ASP A 209 -26.86 -15.39 -5.48
N SER A 210 -27.63 -16.48 -5.47
CA SER A 210 -27.55 -17.56 -4.50
C SER A 210 -26.26 -18.38 -4.56
N SER A 211 -25.25 -17.95 -5.33
CA SER A 211 -24.12 -18.80 -5.71
C SER A 211 -22.74 -18.26 -5.36
N HIS A 212 -22.55 -17.00 -4.96
CA HIS A 212 -21.21 -16.38 -5.03
C HIS A 212 -20.67 -15.70 -3.77
N TRP A 213 -21.40 -15.67 -2.66
CA TRP A 213 -20.77 -15.50 -1.35
C TRP A 213 -20.75 -16.84 -0.65
N ASP A 214 -19.55 -17.40 -0.60
CA ASP A 214 -19.28 -18.74 -0.14
C ASP A 214 -19.87 -18.96 1.26
N GLU A 215 -20.93 -19.75 1.28
CA GLU A 215 -21.45 -20.48 2.43
C GLU A 215 -20.31 -21.10 3.25
N ILE A 216 -19.16 -21.38 2.62
CA ILE A 216 -17.92 -21.86 3.20
C ILE A 216 -17.40 -20.92 4.31
N SER A 217 -17.34 -19.60 4.09
CA SER A 217 -16.82 -18.65 5.11
C SER A 217 -17.72 -18.60 6.34
N PHE A 218 -19.04 -18.63 6.11
CA PHE A 218 -20.05 -18.67 7.17
C PHE A 218 -20.06 -20.02 7.91
N ARG A 219 -19.97 -21.14 7.18
CA ARG A 219 -19.93 -22.50 7.75
C ARG A 219 -18.65 -22.78 8.54
N GLN A 220 -17.53 -22.17 8.15
CA GLN A 220 -16.25 -22.37 8.83
C GLN A 220 -16.13 -21.57 10.12
N GLN A 221 -16.76 -20.39 10.22
CA GLN A 221 -16.66 -19.54 11.42
C GLN A 221 -18.00 -18.90 11.85
N PRO A 222 -19.04 -19.71 12.11
CA PRO A 222 -20.40 -19.21 12.35
C PRO A 222 -20.52 -18.34 13.61
N LYS A 223 -19.69 -18.59 14.62
CA LYS A 223 -19.71 -17.83 15.88
C LYS A 223 -19.23 -16.38 15.69
N LEU A 224 -18.09 -16.21 15.02
CA LEU A 224 -17.51 -14.89 14.73
C LEU A 224 -18.46 -14.04 13.88
N TYR A 225 -19.04 -14.65 12.85
CA TYR A 225 -20.00 -13.98 11.99
C TYR A 225 -21.27 -13.60 12.75
N LYS A 226 -21.78 -14.49 13.60
CA LYS A 226 -22.93 -14.22 14.48
C LYS A 226 -22.65 -13.08 15.45
N ASP A 227 -21.52 -13.11 16.14
CA ASP A 227 -21.10 -12.05 17.08
C ASP A 227 -21.02 -10.69 16.36
N TYR A 228 -20.56 -10.69 15.11
CA TYR A 228 -20.47 -9.48 14.29
C TYR A 228 -21.82 -8.98 13.78
N HIS A 229 -22.66 -9.87 13.23
CA HIS A 229 -24.02 -9.54 12.82
C HIS A 229 -24.82 -8.99 14.01
N GLU A 230 -24.66 -9.61 15.18
CA GLU A 230 -25.23 -9.10 16.43
C GLU A 230 -24.66 -7.73 16.79
N LYS A 231 -23.36 -7.47 16.64
CA LYS A 231 -22.77 -6.14 16.88
C LYS A 231 -23.33 -5.06 15.93
N CYS A 232 -23.61 -5.39 14.69
CA CYS A 232 -24.11 -4.43 13.69
C CYS A 232 -25.61 -4.19 13.76
N HIS A 233 -26.38 -5.19 14.18
CA HIS A 233 -27.86 -5.17 14.13
C HIS A 233 -28.52 -5.18 15.51
N LYS A 234 -27.75 -5.21 16.61
CA LYS A 234 -28.28 -4.92 17.95
C LYS A 234 -28.49 -3.41 18.10
N LYS A 235 -29.76 -3.01 18.22
CA LYS A 235 -30.18 -1.75 18.82
C LYS A 235 -29.95 -1.79 20.33
#